data_AF-A0A1F5UE80-F1
#
_entry.id   AF-A0A1F5UE80-F1
#
_cell.length_a   1.000
_cell.length_b   1.000
_cell.length_c   1.000
_cell.angle_alpha   90.00
_cell.angle_beta   90.00
_cell.angle_gamma   90.00
#
_symmetry.space_group_name_H-M   'P 1'
#
loop_
_entity.id
_entity.type
_entity.pdbx_description
1 polymer ?
#
loop_
_entity_poly.entity_id
_entity_poly.type
_entity_poly.pdbx_seq_one_letter_code
_entity_poly.pdbx_strand_id
1 'polypeptide(L)'
;MGFADAQTDSLREKTLEVAKRHKASWVELGQYLYAIYKNKHYKSWGYLEFETYVSKELHLRHATAIKLLKSYYFLEKEEPAILEAQNAKEPDEQPLLPNYESVNILRLAKSNKNLAPEDFRTLRKTVFEEGREPRDVRVQARKMITERDDRNPQEIRKSRRNSTIKRLITSLRSSSEELEAGKLLPSYLLKQMEELALKLEDQLE
;
A
#
# COMPACT_ATOMS: atom_id res chain seq x y z
N MET A 1 -34.73 13.52 -3.20
CA MET A 1 -33.46 12.97 -3.71
C MET A 1 -32.35 14.03 -3.79
N GLY A 2 -32.33 15.08 -2.94
CA GLY A 2 -31.51 16.28 -3.19
C GLY A 2 -30.40 16.61 -2.19
N PHE A 3 -30.37 16.01 -1.00
CA PHE A 3 -29.41 16.38 0.05
C PHE A 3 -28.17 15.47 0.11
N ALA A 4 -28.34 14.17 -0.16
CA ALA A 4 -27.22 13.20 -0.12
C ALA A 4 -26.27 13.36 -1.31
N ASP A 5 -26.80 13.65 -2.50
CA ASP A 5 -25.99 13.87 -3.70
C ASP A 5 -25.17 15.17 -3.58
N ALA A 6 -25.77 16.26 -3.07
CA ALA A 6 -25.08 17.53 -2.85
C ALA A 6 -23.92 17.43 -1.84
N GLN A 7 -24.06 16.64 -0.77
CA GLN A 7 -22.98 16.40 0.20
C GLN A 7 -21.85 15.55 -0.41
N THR A 8 -22.22 14.59 -1.26
CA THR A 8 -21.26 13.70 -1.93
C THR A 8 -20.48 14.48 -3.00
N ASP A 9 -21.12 15.38 -3.74
CA ASP A 9 -20.45 16.26 -4.71
C ASP A 9 -19.51 17.26 -4.02
N SER A 10 -19.91 17.82 -2.87
CA SER A 10 -19.01 18.65 -2.06
C SER A 10 -17.76 17.87 -1.59
N LEU A 11 -17.91 16.60 -1.22
CA LEU A 11 -16.77 15.73 -0.87
C LEU A 11 -15.86 15.48 -2.07
N ARG A 12 -16.43 15.25 -3.25
CA ARG A 12 -15.71 15.03 -4.51
C ARG A 12 -14.82 16.22 -4.86
N GLU A 13 -15.38 17.43 -4.83
CA GLU A 13 -14.68 18.69 -5.12
C GLU A 13 -13.55 18.96 -4.13
N LYS A 14 -13.83 18.85 -2.82
CA LYS A 14 -12.81 19.02 -1.76
C LYS A 14 -11.65 18.04 -1.91
N THR A 15 -11.95 16.78 -2.23
CA THR A 15 -10.92 15.76 -2.45
C THR A 15 -10.02 16.13 -3.62
N LEU A 16 -10.58 16.66 -4.70
CA LEU A 16 -9.82 17.10 -5.86
C LEU A 16 -8.88 18.28 -5.53
N GLU A 17 -9.34 19.25 -4.75
CA GLU A 17 -8.51 20.37 -4.31
C GLU A 17 -7.35 19.92 -3.43
N VAL A 18 -7.63 19.07 -2.44
CA VAL A 18 -6.60 18.54 -1.54
C VAL A 18 -5.63 17.62 -2.27
N ALA A 19 -6.09 16.85 -3.26
CA ALA A 19 -5.22 16.03 -4.11
C ALA A 19 -4.18 16.88 -4.86
N LYS A 20 -4.51 18.12 -5.25
CA LYS A 20 -3.55 19.05 -5.90
C LYS A 20 -2.46 19.54 -4.92
N ARG A 21 -2.76 19.62 -3.62
CA ARG A 21 -1.86 20.12 -2.57
C ARG A 21 -1.32 19.04 -1.63
N HIS A 22 -1.52 17.76 -1.97
CA HIS A 22 -1.35 16.60 -1.09
C HIS A 22 -0.01 16.44 -0.36
N LYS A 23 1.07 17.06 -0.86
CA LYS A 23 2.39 17.03 -0.20
C LYS A 23 2.38 17.74 1.16
N ALA A 24 1.48 18.71 1.37
CA ALA A 24 1.36 19.45 2.62
C ALA A 24 0.32 18.85 3.60
N SER A 25 -0.65 18.07 3.10
CA SER A 25 -1.82 17.62 3.90
C SER A 25 -2.24 16.19 3.56
N TRP A 26 -1.30 15.25 3.61
CA TRP A 26 -1.57 13.86 3.22
C TRP A 26 -2.62 13.18 4.11
N VAL A 27 -2.73 13.58 5.38
CA VAL A 27 -3.73 13.07 6.35
C VAL A 27 -5.14 13.44 5.91
N GLU A 28 -5.37 14.70 5.53
CA GLU A 28 -6.67 15.16 5.02
C GLU A 28 -7.05 14.41 3.74
N LEU A 29 -6.09 14.26 2.80
CA LEU A 29 -6.33 13.46 1.60
C LEU A 29 -6.66 12.00 1.95
N GLY A 30 -5.94 11.41 2.91
CA GLY A 30 -6.18 10.06 3.38
C GLY A 30 -7.58 9.89 4.00
N GLN A 31 -8.06 10.88 4.75
CA GLN A 31 -9.41 10.91 5.32
C GLN A 31 -10.48 10.89 4.23
N TYR A 32 -10.37 11.77 3.23
CA TYR A 32 -11.32 11.80 2.13
C TYR A 32 -11.28 10.51 1.31
N LEU A 33 -10.09 10.01 0.99
CA LEU A 33 -9.94 8.72 0.30
C LEU A 33 -10.58 7.57 1.07
N TYR A 34 -10.42 7.55 2.40
CA TYR A 34 -11.04 6.55 3.26
C TYR A 34 -12.57 6.65 3.26
N ALA A 35 -13.13 7.84 3.40
CA ALA A 35 -14.58 8.06 3.34
C ALA A 35 -15.17 7.62 1.98
N ILE A 36 -14.53 8.02 0.89
CA ILE A 36 -14.92 7.65 -0.49
C ILE A 36 -14.86 6.14 -0.69
N TYR A 37 -13.80 5.50 -0.22
CA TYR A 37 -13.63 4.05 -0.36
C TYR A 37 -14.64 3.27 0.48
N LYS A 38 -14.78 3.62 1.77
CA LYS A 38 -15.67 2.96 2.73
C LYS A 38 -17.13 3.02 2.30
N ASN A 39 -17.59 4.19 1.85
CA ASN A 39 -18.97 4.41 1.43
C ASN A 39 -19.22 4.13 -0.06
N LYS A 40 -18.17 3.80 -0.82
CA LYS A 40 -18.21 3.55 -2.26
C LYS A 40 -18.78 4.72 -3.07
N HIS A 41 -18.53 5.96 -2.65
CA HIS A 41 -19.02 7.18 -3.34
C HIS A 41 -18.57 7.27 -4.81
N TYR A 42 -17.43 6.66 -5.15
CA TYR A 42 -16.97 6.56 -6.54
C TYR A 42 -17.97 5.88 -7.47
N LYS A 43 -18.82 4.98 -6.96
CA LYS A 43 -19.87 4.30 -7.74
C LYS A 43 -21.00 5.24 -8.14
N SER A 44 -21.45 6.12 -7.24
CA SER A 44 -22.47 7.12 -7.55
C SER A 44 -21.96 8.16 -8.55
N TRP A 45 -20.65 8.37 -8.63
CA TRP A 45 -20.01 9.24 -9.63
C TRP A 45 -19.75 8.57 -10.98
N GLY A 46 -20.19 7.32 -11.17
CA GLY A 46 -20.06 6.60 -12.44
C GLY A 46 -18.77 5.80 -12.61
N TYR A 47 -17.95 5.62 -11.56
CA TYR A 47 -16.77 4.77 -11.60
C TYR A 47 -17.08 3.38 -11.05
N LEU A 48 -16.74 2.33 -11.81
CA LEU A 48 -16.94 0.95 -11.36
C LEU A 48 -16.00 0.57 -10.21
N GLU A 49 -14.77 1.07 -10.28
CA GLU A 49 -13.66 0.76 -9.38
C GLU A 49 -13.07 2.04 -8.80
N PHE A 50 -12.62 1.97 -7.54
CA PHE A 50 -12.00 3.10 -6.84
C PHE A 50 -10.72 3.56 -7.54
N GLU A 51 -9.98 2.59 -8.05
CA GLU A 51 -8.75 2.74 -8.81
C GLU A 51 -8.93 3.61 -10.05
N THR A 52 -10.04 3.39 -10.75
CA THR A 52 -10.41 4.17 -11.93
C THR A 52 -10.71 5.61 -11.56
N TYR A 53 -11.47 5.83 -10.48
CA TYR A 53 -11.77 7.17 -9.96
C TYR A 53 -10.48 7.94 -9.62
N VAL A 54 -9.63 7.35 -8.78
CA VAL A 54 -8.39 7.96 -8.30
C VAL A 54 -7.45 8.30 -9.46
N SER A 55 -7.32 7.41 -10.45
CA SER A 55 -6.42 7.65 -11.57
C SER A 55 -6.97 8.69 -12.56
N LYS A 56 -8.28 8.66 -12.85
CA LYS A 56 -8.87 9.54 -13.87
C LYS A 56 -9.15 10.94 -13.35
N GLU A 57 -9.56 11.07 -12.09
CA GLU A 57 -10.04 12.33 -11.54
C GLU A 57 -9.02 13.00 -10.62
N LEU A 58 -8.41 12.24 -9.72
CA LEU A 58 -7.41 12.78 -8.79
C LEU A 58 -5.99 12.78 -9.37
N HIS A 59 -5.79 12.16 -10.55
CA HIS A 59 -4.49 11.97 -11.19
C HIS A 59 -3.43 11.33 -10.27
N LEU A 60 -3.87 10.50 -9.33
CA LEU A 60 -2.99 9.78 -8.41
C LEU A 60 -2.73 8.38 -8.93
N ARG A 61 -1.50 7.89 -8.74
CA ARG A 61 -1.21 6.46 -8.96
C ARG A 61 -2.00 5.64 -7.96
N HIS A 62 -2.62 4.55 -8.43
CA HIS A 62 -3.37 3.62 -7.57
C HIS A 62 -2.59 3.23 -6.30
N ALA A 63 -1.32 2.83 -6.46
CA ALA A 63 -0.47 2.43 -5.34
C ALA A 63 -0.30 3.55 -4.29
N THR A 64 -0.23 4.82 -4.71
CA THR A 64 -0.11 5.96 -3.81
C THR A 64 -1.40 6.18 -3.03
N ALA A 65 -2.55 6.17 -3.70
CA ALA A 65 -3.83 6.34 -3.02
C ALA A 65 -4.12 5.23 -2.00
N ILE A 66 -3.78 3.97 -2.34
CA ILE A 66 -3.91 2.85 -1.40
C ILE A 66 -2.99 3.03 -0.19
N LYS A 67 -1.74 3.48 -0.38
CA LYS A 67 -0.84 3.78 0.76
C LYS A 67 -1.41 4.89 1.63
N LEU A 68 -1.86 6.00 1.05
CA LEU A 68 -2.44 7.13 1.78
C LEU A 68 -3.65 6.71 2.61
N LEU A 69 -4.60 6.03 1.97
CA LEU A 69 -5.80 5.49 2.64
C LEU A 69 -5.44 4.58 3.80
N LYS A 70 -4.54 3.60 3.57
CA LYS A 70 -4.16 2.63 4.60
C LYS A 70 -3.33 3.26 5.72
N SER A 71 -2.48 4.25 5.42
CA SER A 71 -1.73 5.00 6.44
C SER A 71 -2.67 5.84 7.30
N TYR A 72 -3.65 6.53 6.70
CA TYR A 72 -4.65 7.27 7.44
C TYR A 72 -5.46 6.37 8.37
N TYR A 73 -6.03 5.28 7.84
CA TYR A 73 -6.80 4.33 8.64
C TYR A 73 -5.97 3.71 9.78
N PHE A 74 -4.67 3.51 9.56
CA PHE A 74 -3.77 3.07 10.62
C PHE A 74 -3.65 4.12 11.74
N LEU A 75 -3.49 5.41 11.40
CA LEU A 75 -3.48 6.48 12.41
C LEU A 75 -4.80 6.57 13.15
N GLU A 76 -5.93 6.52 12.44
CA GLU A 76 -7.28 6.58 13.03
C GLU A 76 -7.48 5.49 14.08
N LYS A 77 -6.97 4.29 13.81
CA LYS A 77 -7.14 3.13 14.70
C LYS A 77 -6.11 3.07 15.83
N GLU A 78 -4.85 3.39 15.54
CA GLU A 78 -3.71 3.10 16.42
C GLU A 78 -3.17 4.33 17.12
N GLU A 79 -3.35 5.50 16.51
CA GLU A 79 -2.78 6.77 16.96
C GLU A 79 -3.82 7.92 16.91
N PRO A 80 -5.04 7.74 17.48
CA PRO A 80 -6.10 8.74 17.36
C PRO A 80 -5.70 10.10 17.95
N ALA A 81 -4.89 10.10 19.03
CA ALA A 81 -4.36 11.31 19.65
C ALA A 81 -3.52 12.18 18.69
N ILE A 82 -2.85 11.58 17.71
CA ILE A 82 -2.08 12.33 16.70
C ILE A 82 -3.01 13.07 15.75
N LEU A 83 -4.13 12.44 15.37
CA LEU A 83 -5.15 13.07 14.52
C LEU A 83 -5.90 14.16 15.29
N GLU A 84 -6.21 13.94 16.57
CA GLU A 84 -6.84 14.95 17.43
C GLU A 84 -5.93 16.17 17.60
N ALA A 85 -4.64 15.98 17.85
CA ALA A 85 -3.68 17.07 17.96
C ALA A 85 -3.51 17.87 16.66
N GLN A 86 -3.69 17.22 15.51
CA GLN A 86 -3.71 17.86 14.19
C GLN A 86 -4.96 18.73 13.98
N ASN A 87 -6.12 18.27 14.44
CA ASN A 87 -7.38 18.98 14.28
C ASN A 87 -7.61 20.10 15.32
N ALA A 88 -7.00 19.99 16.51
CA ALA A 88 -7.27 20.88 17.64
C ALA A 88 -6.45 22.19 17.64
N LYS A 89 -5.39 22.28 16.83
CA LYS A 89 -4.47 23.42 16.83
C LYS A 89 -4.66 24.32 15.61
N GLU A 90 -4.39 25.61 15.79
CA GLU A 90 -4.31 26.54 14.66
C GLU A 90 -3.27 26.06 13.64
N PRO A 91 -3.44 26.33 12.33
CA PRO A 91 -2.59 25.81 11.27
C PRO A 91 -1.08 26.02 11.50
N ASP A 92 -0.69 27.11 12.15
CA ASP A 92 0.70 27.45 12.43
C ASP A 92 1.32 26.69 13.62
N GLU A 93 0.50 26.02 14.44
CA GLU A 93 0.94 25.24 15.62
C GLU A 93 0.77 23.72 15.45
N GLN A 94 0.35 23.27 14.27
CA GLN A 94 0.15 21.85 13.99
C GLN A 94 1.49 21.08 14.05
N PRO A 95 1.55 19.95 14.77
CA PRO A 95 2.77 19.15 14.85
C PRO A 95 3.13 18.61 13.47
N LEU A 96 4.42 18.70 13.11
CA LEU A 96 4.91 18.19 11.82
C LEU A 96 4.60 16.70 11.70
N LEU A 97 3.72 16.35 10.76
CA LEU A 97 3.36 14.95 10.54
C LEU A 97 4.50 14.19 9.87
N PRO A 98 4.73 12.92 10.24
CA PRO A 98 5.66 12.08 9.52
C PRO A 98 5.19 11.86 8.09
N ASN A 99 6.13 11.52 7.23
CA ASN A 99 5.87 11.11 5.86
C ASN A 99 4.91 9.90 5.83
N TYR A 100 3.87 9.95 4.99
CA TYR A 100 2.89 8.87 4.85
C TYR A 100 3.53 7.51 4.50
N GLU A 101 4.68 7.52 3.82
CA GLU A 101 5.42 6.29 3.51
C GLU A 101 6.09 5.71 4.75
N SER A 102 6.61 6.54 5.66
CA SER A 102 7.14 6.11 6.96
C SER A 102 6.03 5.47 7.80
N VAL A 103 4.85 6.09 7.83
CA VAL A 103 3.65 5.53 8.50
C VAL A 103 3.22 4.21 7.85
N ASN A 104 3.24 4.11 6.51
CA ASN A 104 2.91 2.87 5.82
C ASN A 104 3.91 1.75 6.14
N ILE A 105 5.20 2.06 6.29
CA ILE A 105 6.22 1.09 6.72
C ILE A 105 5.90 0.60 8.14
N LEU A 106 5.58 1.52 9.06
CA LEU A 106 5.19 1.17 10.43
C LEU A 106 3.95 0.25 10.46
N ARG A 107 2.93 0.57 9.66
CA ARG A 107 1.73 -0.26 9.50
C ARG A 107 2.05 -1.68 9.01
N LEU A 108 2.94 -1.81 8.02
CA LEU A 108 3.38 -3.11 7.50
C LEU A 108 4.20 -3.88 8.53
N ALA A 109 5.10 -3.18 9.24
CA ALA A 109 5.90 -3.72 10.32
C ALA A 109 5.02 -4.30 11.45
N LYS A 110 3.94 -3.61 11.84
CA LYS A 110 2.98 -4.11 12.85
C LYS A 110 2.34 -5.45 12.46
N SER A 111 2.11 -5.67 11.17
CA SER A 111 1.50 -6.91 10.66
C SER A 111 2.52 -8.04 10.51
N ASN A 112 3.81 -7.78 10.76
CA ASN A 112 4.87 -8.76 10.62
C ASN A 112 5.07 -9.54 11.92
N LYS A 113 4.88 -10.86 11.85
CA LYS A 113 5.00 -11.77 13.01
C LYS A 113 6.41 -11.85 13.59
N ASN A 114 7.43 -11.48 12.82
CA ASN A 114 8.83 -11.55 13.23
C ASN A 114 9.31 -10.26 13.94
N LEU A 115 8.44 -9.26 14.10
CA LEU A 115 8.78 -8.02 14.81
C LEU A 115 8.30 -8.10 16.26
N ALA A 116 9.20 -7.83 17.21
CA ALA A 116 8.78 -7.75 18.62
C ALA A 116 7.90 -6.52 18.90
N PRO A 117 7.10 -6.60 19.98
CA PRO A 117 6.44 -5.44 20.54
C PRO A 117 7.40 -4.28 20.90
N GLU A 118 8.56 -4.56 21.49
CA GLU A 118 9.53 -3.52 21.86
C GLU A 118 10.25 -2.90 20.65
N ASP A 119 10.57 -3.71 19.65
CA ASP A 119 11.13 -3.22 18.38
C ASP A 119 10.11 -2.35 17.64
N PHE A 120 8.84 -2.76 17.66
CA PHE A 120 7.74 -1.97 17.13
C PHE A 120 7.59 -0.62 17.86
N ARG A 121 7.66 -0.61 19.20
CA ARG A 121 7.64 0.65 19.98
C ARG A 121 8.80 1.56 19.60
N THR A 122 10.00 1.01 19.41
CA THR A 122 11.17 1.77 18.99
C THR A 122 10.95 2.36 17.59
N LEU A 123 10.48 1.55 16.64
CA LEU A 123 10.16 2.01 15.29
C LEU A 123 9.05 3.08 15.28
N ARG A 124 8.05 2.97 16.16
CA ARG A 124 7.00 3.98 16.35
C ARG A 124 7.59 5.32 16.78
N LYS A 125 8.49 5.33 17.78
CA LYS A 125 9.18 6.57 18.21
C LYS A 125 9.99 7.19 17.09
N THR A 126 10.75 6.38 16.36
CA THR A 126 11.51 6.84 15.19
C THR A 126 10.62 7.51 14.13
N VAL A 127 9.40 7.02 13.92
CA VAL A 127 8.46 7.63 12.96
C VAL A 127 7.82 8.89 13.51
N PHE A 128 7.25 8.87 14.72
CA PHE A 128 6.40 9.96 15.22
C PHE A 128 7.13 11.02 16.05
N GLU A 129 8.18 10.64 16.78
CA GLU A 129 8.95 11.55 17.63
C GLU A 129 10.17 12.10 16.89
N GLU A 130 10.90 11.26 16.16
CA GLU A 130 12.08 11.69 15.39
C GLU A 130 11.76 12.15 13.96
N GLY A 131 10.56 11.88 13.45
CA GLY A 131 10.14 12.32 12.11
C GLY A 131 10.98 11.74 10.96
N ARG A 132 11.55 10.54 11.12
CA ARG A 132 12.52 9.99 10.17
C ARG A 132 11.92 9.67 8.80
N GLU A 133 12.74 9.88 7.76
CA GLU A 133 12.35 9.65 6.37
C GLU A 133 12.16 8.15 6.04
N PRO A 134 11.36 7.81 5.01
CA PRO A 134 10.98 6.44 4.70
C PRO A 134 12.15 5.49 4.44
N ARG A 135 13.28 6.01 3.95
CA ARG A 135 14.48 5.22 3.70
C ARG A 135 15.05 4.67 5.01
N ASP A 136 15.17 5.52 6.03
CA ASP A 136 15.80 5.18 7.30
C ASP A 136 14.90 4.24 8.11
N VAL A 137 13.61 4.56 8.18
CA VAL A 137 12.58 3.71 8.82
C VAL A 137 12.57 2.32 8.19
N ARG A 138 12.72 2.21 6.86
CA ARG A 138 12.77 0.93 6.16
C ARG A 138 14.01 0.11 6.51
N VAL A 139 15.18 0.76 6.61
CA VAL A 139 16.43 0.09 7.00
C VAL A 139 16.32 -0.44 8.43
N GLN A 140 15.83 0.38 9.36
CA GLN A 140 15.67 0.00 10.76
C GLN A 140 14.65 -1.13 10.94
N ALA A 141 13.47 -1.02 10.32
CA ALA A 141 12.47 -2.08 10.36
C ALA A 141 13.02 -3.41 9.82
N ARG A 142 13.77 -3.36 8.71
CA ARG A 142 14.39 -4.57 8.14
C ARG A 142 15.42 -5.18 9.08
N LYS A 143 16.24 -4.36 9.74
CA LYS A 143 17.24 -4.83 10.72
C LYS A 143 16.56 -5.60 11.86
N MET A 144 15.57 -4.98 12.52
CA MET A 144 14.81 -5.57 13.62
C MET A 144 14.12 -6.89 13.22
N ILE A 145 13.51 -6.93 12.03
CA ILE A 145 12.84 -8.14 11.51
C ILE A 145 13.85 -9.26 11.20
N THR A 146 15.05 -8.90 10.70
CA THR A 146 16.06 -9.88 10.30
C THR A 146 16.82 -10.44 11.51
N GLU A 147 17.05 -9.64 12.55
CA GLU A 147 17.73 -10.07 13.78
C GLU A 147 16.96 -11.16 14.55
N ARG A 148 15.64 -11.23 14.34
CA ARG A 148 14.74 -12.25 14.92
C ARG A 148 14.33 -13.33 13.92
N ASP A 149 14.88 -13.30 12.71
CA ASP A 149 14.65 -14.37 11.75
C ASP A 149 15.56 -15.54 12.14
N ASP A 150 15.03 -16.45 12.98
CA ASP A 150 15.76 -17.63 13.47
C ASP A 150 16.17 -18.61 12.37
N ARG A 151 15.65 -18.40 11.15
CA ARG A 151 16.04 -19.17 9.95
C ARG A 151 17.50 -18.92 9.64
N ASN A 152 18.26 -19.99 9.43
CA ASN A 152 19.65 -19.86 9.04
C ASN A 152 19.77 -19.14 7.66
N PRO A 153 20.95 -18.57 7.32
CA PRO A 153 21.15 -17.88 6.05
C PRO A 153 20.82 -18.72 4.81
N GLN A 154 20.91 -20.05 4.88
CA GLN A 154 20.56 -20.95 3.77
C GLN A 154 19.05 -21.04 3.58
N GLU A 155 18.27 -21.16 4.65
CA GLU A 155 16.80 -21.15 4.63
C GLU A 155 16.25 -19.81 4.12
N ILE A 156 16.86 -18.69 4.52
CA ILE A 156 16.49 -17.36 4.01
C ILE A 156 16.77 -17.28 2.50
N ARG A 157 17.96 -17.73 2.05
CA ARG A 157 18.30 -17.78 0.62
C ARG A 157 17.36 -18.68 -0.17
N LYS A 158 17.07 -19.87 0.35
CA LYS A 158 16.15 -20.85 -0.23
C LYS A 158 14.73 -20.30 -0.33
N SER A 159 14.20 -19.71 0.74
CA SER A 159 12.89 -19.07 0.74
C SER A 159 12.80 -17.95 -0.29
N ARG A 160 13.83 -17.10 -0.39
CA ARG A 160 13.91 -16.05 -1.43
C ARG A 160 13.97 -16.65 -2.84
N ARG A 161 14.81 -17.66 -3.08
CA ARG A 161 14.91 -18.40 -4.35
C ARG A 161 13.53 -18.91 -4.77
N ASN A 162 12.88 -19.67 -3.89
CA ASN A 162 11.57 -20.27 -4.13
C ASN A 162 10.49 -19.21 -4.41
N SER A 163 10.51 -18.08 -3.67
CA SER A 163 9.56 -16.98 -3.92
C SER A 163 9.73 -16.31 -5.29
N THR A 164 10.96 -16.27 -5.81
CA THR A 164 11.27 -15.72 -7.14
C THR A 164 10.87 -16.71 -8.23
N ILE A 165 11.17 -18.00 -8.05
CA ILE A 165 10.75 -19.06 -8.98
C ILE A 165 9.22 -19.12 -9.09
N LYS A 166 8.48 -19.07 -7.97
CA LYS A 166 7.01 -19.04 -7.97
C LYS A 166 6.42 -17.86 -8.75
N ARG A 167 7.02 -16.66 -8.63
CA ARG A 167 6.60 -15.48 -9.39
C ARG A 167 6.84 -15.65 -10.89
N LEU A 168 7.98 -16.23 -11.26
CA LEU A 168 8.28 -16.54 -12.66
C LEU A 168 7.28 -17.53 -13.25
N ILE A 169 6.98 -18.63 -12.53
CA ILE A 169 5.96 -19.61 -12.94
C ILE A 169 4.60 -18.93 -13.16
N THR A 170 4.19 -18.09 -12.22
CA THR A 170 2.91 -17.36 -12.31
C THR A 170 2.87 -16.47 -13.56
N SER A 171 3.94 -15.73 -13.82
CA SER A 171 4.05 -14.87 -15.00
C SER A 171 4.07 -15.66 -16.32
N LEU A 172 4.76 -16.80 -16.35
CA LEU A 172 4.80 -17.68 -17.53
C LEU A 172 3.41 -18.21 -17.86
N ARG A 173 2.68 -18.69 -16.85
CA ARG A 173 1.32 -19.20 -17.01
C ARG A 173 0.35 -18.11 -17.47
N SER A 174 0.36 -16.94 -16.82
CA SER A 174 -0.51 -15.84 -17.20
C SER A 174 -0.24 -15.36 -18.63
N SER A 175 1.03 -15.28 -19.03
CA SER A 175 1.38 -14.95 -20.42
C SER A 175 0.99 -16.04 -21.40
N SER A 176 1.13 -17.32 -21.04
CA SER A 176 0.69 -18.44 -21.88
C SER A 176 -0.82 -18.36 -22.15
N GLU A 177 -1.63 -18.15 -21.10
CA GLU A 177 -3.09 -18.00 -21.20
C GLU A 177 -3.49 -16.80 -22.09
N GLU A 178 -2.82 -15.66 -21.93
CA GLU A 178 -3.07 -14.46 -22.74
C GLU A 178 -2.74 -14.70 -24.22
N LEU A 179 -1.61 -15.34 -24.50
CA LEU A 179 -1.14 -15.64 -25.86
C LEU A 179 -2.01 -16.70 -26.55
N GLU A 180 -2.52 -17.68 -25.80
CA GLU A 180 -3.46 -18.68 -26.29
C GLU A 180 -4.81 -18.05 -26.64
N ALA A 181 -5.38 -17.24 -25.73
CA ALA A 181 -6.66 -16.56 -25.96
C ALA A 181 -6.61 -15.62 -27.18
N GLY A 182 -5.48 -14.95 -27.38
CA GLY A 182 -5.22 -14.10 -28.55
C GLY A 182 -4.84 -14.86 -29.82
N LYS A 183 -4.62 -16.19 -29.76
CA LYS A 183 -4.08 -17.02 -30.85
C LYS A 183 -2.79 -16.43 -31.46
N LEU A 184 -1.96 -15.82 -30.61
CA LEU A 184 -0.79 -15.06 -31.03
C LEU A 184 0.45 -15.93 -31.26
N LEU A 185 0.48 -17.13 -30.67
CA LEU A 185 1.56 -18.10 -30.86
C LEU A 185 1.04 -19.48 -31.28
N PRO A 186 1.84 -20.23 -32.06
CA PRO A 186 1.58 -21.64 -32.32
C PRO A 186 1.54 -22.49 -31.04
N SER A 187 0.74 -23.56 -31.06
CA SER A 187 0.54 -24.47 -29.92
C SER A 187 1.83 -25.11 -29.39
N TYR A 188 2.83 -25.34 -30.23
CA TYR A 188 4.10 -25.91 -29.78
C TYR A 188 4.89 -24.94 -28.86
N LEU A 189 4.78 -23.63 -29.06
CA LEU A 189 5.45 -22.64 -28.19
C LEU A 189 4.72 -22.51 -26.85
N LEU A 190 3.38 -22.53 -26.87
CA LEU A 190 2.57 -22.55 -25.64
C LEU A 190 2.90 -23.78 -24.79
N LYS A 191 3.01 -24.95 -25.42
CA LYS A 191 3.43 -26.18 -24.75
C LYS A 191 4.84 -26.07 -24.14
N GLN A 192 5.79 -25.44 -24.83
CA GLN A 192 7.13 -25.21 -24.29
C GLN A 192 7.13 -24.29 -23.06
N MET A 193 6.25 -23.27 -23.04
CA MET A 193 6.08 -22.38 -21.89
C MET A 193 5.53 -23.14 -20.68
N GLU A 194 4.53 -23.99 -20.89
CA GLU A 194 3.98 -24.87 -19.84
C GLU A 194 5.01 -25.87 -19.33
N GLU A 195 5.76 -26.52 -20.21
CA GLU A 195 6.83 -27.45 -19.85
C GLU A 195 7.93 -26.76 -19.04
N LEU A 196 8.29 -25.52 -19.38
CA LEU A 196 9.24 -24.73 -18.60
C LEU A 196 8.68 -24.39 -17.22
N ALA A 197 7.40 -24.02 -17.13
CA ALA A 197 6.75 -23.74 -15.86
C ALA A 197 6.75 -24.98 -14.94
N LEU A 198 6.45 -26.16 -15.48
CA LEU A 198 6.51 -27.43 -14.75
C LEU A 198 7.93 -27.74 -14.25
N LYS A 199 8.94 -27.63 -15.12
CA LYS A 199 10.35 -27.85 -14.72
C LYS A 199 10.80 -26.90 -13.63
N LEU A 200 10.32 -25.66 -13.63
CA LEU A 200 10.59 -24.68 -12.59
C LEU A 200 9.88 -25.02 -11.27
N GLU A 201 8.67 -25.59 -11.33
CA GLU A 201 7.98 -26.11 -10.14
C GLU A 201 8.76 -27.25 -9.50
N ASP A 202 9.37 -28.13 -10.29
CA ASP A 202 10.23 -29.21 -9.78
C ASP A 202 11.49 -28.70 -9.05
N GLN A 203 11.89 -27.43 -9.26
CA GLN A 203 13.02 -26.80 -8.54
C GLN A 203 12.60 -26.20 -7.18
N LEU A 204 11.31 -26.21 -6.86
CA LEU A 204 10.79 -25.76 -5.57
C LEU A 204 10.94 -26.89 -4.55
N GLU A 205 11.89 -26.71 -3.64
CA GLU A 205 12.09 -27.57 -2.47
C GLU A 205 11.31 -27.08 -1.23
#